data_AF-A0A388TBW9-F1
#
_entry.id   AF-A0A388TBW9-F1
#
_cell.length_a   1.000
_cell.length_b   1.000
_cell.length_c   1.000
_cell.angle_alpha   90.00
_cell.angle_beta   90.00
_cell.angle_gamma   90.00
#
_symmetry.space_group_name_H-M   'P 1'
#
loop_
_entity.id
_entity.type
_entity.pdbx_description
1 polymer ?
#
loop_
_entity_poly.entity_id
_entity_poly.type
_entity_poly.pdbx_seq_one_letter_code
_entity_poly.pdbx_strand_id
1 'polypeptide(L)'
;MLDINNVIRISLTSAQKGLSNVNTSALALFTHETPIPNDFGVLRTYLSPDNVAKDFGTDSMTARLANMIFAQPANIISGGGYLVVIPLFSNSVAQPATLISTGIDLSALPSGGGGLVVTVNGTLQTLVFQSINLTNIGTVQNSLNAVANEVGLNFNLIGDVSAAEVILTTTQTGTGATIVVGTDTEHTDIAPLLGFSNGMSDTGINAGEESIKDALIRTATQTQTFGFIS
;
A
#
# COMPACT_ATOMS: atom_id res chain seq x y z
N MET A 1 35.49 -42.99 -45.26
CA MET A 1 36.29 -42.56 -44.09
C MET A 1 35.95 -41.10 -43.88
N LEU A 2 35.16 -40.80 -42.84
CA LEU A 2 34.60 -39.46 -42.61
C LEU A 2 35.58 -38.70 -41.70
N ASP A 3 36.16 -37.63 -42.23
CA ASP A 3 37.12 -36.79 -41.51
C ASP A 3 36.34 -35.81 -40.62
N ILE A 4 36.44 -35.98 -39.30
CA ILE A 4 35.80 -35.08 -38.32
C ILE A 4 36.73 -33.90 -38.11
N ASN A 5 36.49 -32.81 -38.86
CA ASN A 5 37.32 -31.60 -38.81
C ASN A 5 36.81 -30.51 -37.83
N ASN A 6 35.89 -30.85 -36.92
CA ASN A 6 35.38 -29.91 -35.92
C ASN A 6 35.19 -30.60 -34.57
N VAL A 7 36.29 -30.70 -33.81
CA VAL A 7 36.20 -30.90 -32.35
C VAL A 7 36.34 -29.52 -31.71
N ILE A 8 35.21 -28.89 -31.38
CA ILE A 8 35.21 -27.71 -30.51
C ILE A 8 35.36 -28.23 -29.08
N ARG A 9 36.56 -28.16 -28.52
CA ARG A 9 36.75 -28.28 -27.07
C ARG A 9 36.35 -26.96 -26.42
N ILE A 10 35.10 -26.86 -25.98
CA ILE A 10 34.71 -25.80 -25.05
C ILE A 10 35.22 -26.19 -23.68
N SER A 11 36.43 -25.74 -23.34
CA SER A 11 36.84 -25.63 -21.95
C SER A 11 36.12 -24.41 -21.37
N LEU A 12 35.09 -24.64 -20.55
CA LEU A 12 34.56 -23.60 -19.67
C LEU A 12 35.58 -23.33 -18.55
N THR A 13 36.68 -22.67 -18.92
CA THR A 13 37.49 -21.92 -17.97
C THR A 13 36.88 -20.52 -17.81
N SER A 14 35.61 -20.47 -17.43
CA SER A 14 35.11 -19.33 -16.65
C SER A 14 35.37 -19.70 -15.19
N ALA A 15 36.37 -19.06 -14.61
CA ALA A 15 36.76 -19.23 -13.22
C ALA A 15 35.54 -19.18 -12.28
N GLN A 16 35.43 -20.20 -11.44
CA GLN A 16 34.87 -20.13 -10.09
C GLN A 16 33.53 -19.38 -9.90
N LYS A 17 32.42 -19.90 -10.45
CA LYS A 17 31.10 -19.72 -9.80
C LYS A 17 30.74 -20.84 -8.81
N GLY A 18 31.64 -21.80 -8.60
CA GLY A 18 31.52 -22.86 -7.59
C GLY A 18 32.37 -22.61 -6.33
N LEU A 19 32.98 -21.43 -6.19
CA LEU A 19 33.85 -21.05 -5.06
C LEU A 19 33.49 -19.69 -4.44
N SER A 20 32.48 -18.99 -4.97
CA SER A 20 31.75 -18.05 -4.14
C SER A 20 30.95 -18.92 -3.18
N ASN A 21 31.22 -18.84 -1.87
CA ASN A 21 30.30 -19.37 -0.88
C ASN A 21 28.93 -18.83 -1.27
N VAL A 22 28.08 -19.68 -1.84
CA VAL A 22 26.67 -19.34 -2.03
C VAL A 22 26.24 -19.00 -0.62
N ASN A 23 25.96 -17.72 -0.37
CA ASN A 23 25.64 -17.27 0.96
C ASN A 23 24.22 -17.79 1.25
N THR A 24 24.14 -19.06 1.65
CA THR A 24 22.90 -19.86 1.71
C THR A 24 22.08 -19.57 2.96
N SER A 25 22.58 -18.69 3.84
CA SER A 25 22.05 -18.50 5.18
C SER A 25 21.85 -17.01 5.49
N ALA A 26 21.17 -16.29 4.59
CA ALA A 26 20.67 -14.93 4.86
C ALA A 26 19.19 -15.01 5.24
N LEU A 27 18.90 -14.78 6.52
CA LEU A 27 17.54 -14.84 7.09
C LEU A 27 17.05 -13.44 7.41
N ALA A 28 15.84 -13.09 6.96
CA ALA A 28 15.16 -11.87 7.39
C ALA A 28 14.27 -12.12 8.62
N LEU A 29 14.28 -11.19 9.57
CA LEU A 29 13.35 -11.10 10.68
C LEU A 29 12.60 -9.78 10.58
N PHE A 30 11.29 -9.84 10.35
CA PHE A 30 10.42 -8.68 10.40
C PHE A 30 9.97 -8.44 11.84
N THR A 31 9.90 -7.18 12.27
CA THR A 31 9.51 -6.85 13.64
C THR A 31 8.71 -5.56 13.72
N HIS A 32 7.74 -5.53 14.64
CA HIS A 32 6.98 -4.33 15.00
C HIS A 32 7.68 -3.48 16.06
N GLU A 33 8.77 -3.99 16.65
CA GLU A 33 9.48 -3.27 17.70
C GLU A 33 10.34 -2.15 17.09
N THR A 34 10.19 -0.94 17.63
CA THR A 34 10.98 0.22 17.22
C THR A 34 12.42 0.07 17.71
N PRO A 35 13.43 0.18 16.83
CA PRO A 35 14.82 0.19 17.27
C PRO A 35 15.13 1.37 18.21
N ILE A 36 15.99 1.13 19.18
CA ILE A 36 16.47 2.15 20.13
C ILE A 36 17.32 3.23 19.43
N PRO A 37 18.23 2.91 18.49
CA PRO A 37 19.03 3.94 17.82
C PRO A 37 18.23 4.72 16.78
N ASN A 38 18.33 6.06 16.82
CA ASN A 38 17.69 6.94 15.84
C ASN A 38 18.28 6.81 14.42
N ASP A 39 19.46 6.21 14.28
CA ASP A 39 20.18 5.97 13.03
C ASP A 39 20.03 4.53 12.53
N PHE A 40 18.98 3.82 12.95
CA PHE A 40 18.77 2.42 12.56
C PHE A 40 18.74 2.22 11.04
N GLY A 41 18.12 3.17 10.34
CA GLY A 41 17.86 3.06 8.90
C GLY A 41 16.66 2.16 8.60
N VAL A 42 16.67 1.57 7.41
CA VAL A 42 15.55 0.79 6.85
C VAL A 42 15.62 -0.68 7.29
N LEU A 43 16.84 -1.21 7.47
CA LEU A 43 17.18 -2.54 7.93
C LEU A 43 18.59 -2.52 8.53
N ARG A 44 18.95 -3.54 9.32
CA ARG A 44 20.34 -3.80 9.72
C ARG A 44 20.68 -5.28 9.60
N THR A 45 21.96 -5.53 9.30
CA THR A 45 22.53 -6.87 9.23
C THR A 45 23.33 -7.18 10.49
N TYR A 46 23.12 -8.36 11.05
CA TYR A 46 23.70 -8.81 12.31
C TYR A 46 24.46 -10.12 12.12
N LEU A 47 25.63 -10.17 12.77
CA LEU A 47 26.47 -11.36 12.89
C LEU A 47 26.49 -11.91 14.33
N SER A 48 25.78 -11.25 15.25
CA SER A 48 25.65 -11.69 16.64
C SER A 48 24.30 -11.27 17.23
N PRO A 49 23.75 -12.06 18.17
CA PRO A 49 22.52 -11.69 18.86
C PRO A 49 22.71 -10.52 19.81
N ASP A 50 23.90 -10.32 20.38
CA ASP A 50 24.19 -9.20 21.29
C ASP A 50 23.99 -7.84 20.63
N ASN A 51 24.29 -7.72 19.34
CA ASN A 51 24.08 -6.48 18.60
C ASN A 51 22.59 -6.23 18.33
N VAL A 52 21.78 -7.28 18.15
CA VAL A 52 20.31 -7.14 18.07
C VAL A 52 19.76 -6.68 19.43
N ALA A 53 20.25 -7.27 20.53
CA ALA A 53 19.83 -6.89 21.87
C ALA A 53 20.20 -5.43 22.22
N LYS A 54 21.31 -4.90 21.71
CA LYS A 54 21.66 -3.47 21.85
C LYS A 54 20.69 -2.56 21.08
N ASP A 55 20.28 -2.98 19.89
CA ASP A 55 19.45 -2.17 19.01
C ASP A 55 17.95 -2.24 19.35
N PHE A 56 17.47 -3.30 20.00
CA PHE A 56 16.05 -3.48 20.32
C PHE A 56 15.75 -3.64 21.82
N GLY A 57 16.78 -3.84 22.65
CA GLY A 57 16.64 -4.15 24.08
C GLY A 57 16.66 -5.65 24.34
N THR A 58 17.24 -6.07 25.47
CA THR A 58 17.42 -7.49 25.82
C THR A 58 16.10 -8.24 26.01
N ASP A 59 15.07 -7.52 26.47
CA ASP A 59 13.75 -8.08 26.76
C ASP A 59 12.82 -8.08 25.54
N SER A 60 13.26 -7.47 24.42
CA SER A 60 12.48 -7.40 23.18
C SER A 60 12.25 -8.79 22.59
N MET A 61 11.11 -8.97 21.92
CA MET A 61 10.84 -10.21 21.21
C MET A 61 11.87 -10.43 20.09
N THR A 62 12.30 -9.36 19.43
CA THR A 62 13.32 -9.34 18.38
C THR A 62 14.65 -9.89 18.90
N ALA A 63 15.12 -9.44 20.06
CA ALA A 63 16.35 -9.95 20.66
C ALA A 63 16.23 -11.41 21.10
N ARG A 64 15.06 -11.81 21.62
CA ARG A 64 14.79 -13.21 22.01
C ARG A 64 14.77 -14.14 20.80
N LEU A 65 14.13 -13.74 19.71
CA LEU A 65 14.13 -14.49 18.45
C LEU A 65 15.53 -14.57 17.83
N ALA A 66 16.28 -13.45 17.82
CA ALA A 66 17.66 -13.46 17.37
C ALA A 66 18.51 -14.45 18.18
N ASN A 67 18.40 -14.45 19.51
CA ASN A 67 19.07 -15.44 20.36
C ASN A 67 18.73 -16.88 19.95
N MET A 68 17.46 -17.20 19.70
CA MET A 68 17.05 -18.54 19.25
C MET A 68 17.62 -18.91 17.88
N ILE A 69 17.72 -17.96 16.95
CA ILE A 69 18.28 -18.15 15.61
C ILE A 69 19.80 -18.42 15.70
N PHE A 70 20.54 -17.64 16.48
CA PHE A 70 21.99 -17.82 16.64
C PHE A 70 22.36 -18.99 17.56
N ALA A 71 21.43 -19.50 18.39
CA ALA A 71 21.66 -20.66 19.26
C ALA A 71 21.55 -22.03 18.54
N GLN A 72 21.17 -22.05 17.25
CA GLN A 72 21.03 -23.30 16.51
C GLN A 72 22.40 -24.02 16.37
N PRO A 73 22.45 -25.37 16.48
CA PRO A 73 23.70 -26.14 16.30
C PRO A 73 24.36 -25.91 14.93
N ALA A 74 23.54 -25.73 13.89
CA ALA A 74 23.95 -25.18 12.60
C ALA A 74 23.58 -23.70 12.58
N ASN A 75 24.47 -22.85 13.09
CA ASN A 75 24.23 -21.41 13.18
C ASN A 75 24.28 -20.76 11.78
N ILE A 76 23.43 -19.77 11.55
CA ILE A 76 23.36 -19.00 10.30
C ILE A 76 24.70 -18.41 9.86
N ILE A 77 25.62 -18.13 10.78
CA ILE A 77 26.96 -17.60 10.47
C ILE A 77 27.94 -18.68 10.00
N SER A 78 27.64 -19.97 10.26
CA SER A 78 28.45 -21.12 9.86
C SER A 78 28.33 -21.33 8.34
N GLY A 79 29.01 -20.49 7.58
CA GLY A 79 28.89 -20.39 6.12
C GLY A 79 28.99 -18.97 5.56
N GLY A 80 29.18 -17.95 6.43
CA GLY A 80 29.22 -16.54 6.01
C GLY A 80 27.85 -15.87 5.92
N GLY A 81 26.81 -16.50 6.46
CA GLY A 81 25.46 -15.96 6.56
C GLY A 81 25.30 -14.92 7.66
N TYR A 82 24.09 -14.35 7.72
CA TYR A 82 23.75 -13.23 8.59
C TYR A 82 22.24 -13.13 8.81
N LEU A 83 21.87 -12.48 9.92
CA LEU A 83 20.48 -12.11 10.21
C LEU A 83 20.24 -10.69 9.74
N VAL A 84 19.17 -10.45 8.99
CA VAL A 84 18.69 -9.10 8.67
C VAL A 84 17.47 -8.83 9.53
N VAL A 85 17.47 -7.75 10.30
CA VAL A 85 16.27 -7.30 11.00
C VAL A 85 15.68 -6.11 10.26
N ILE A 86 14.39 -6.20 9.95
CA ILE A 86 13.62 -5.20 9.22
C ILE A 86 12.46 -4.74 10.12
N PRO A 87 12.56 -3.56 10.74
CA PRO A 87 11.42 -2.96 11.41
C PRO A 87 10.33 -2.64 10.40
N LEU A 88 9.11 -3.04 10.73
CA LEU A 88 7.90 -2.64 10.03
C LEU A 88 7.59 -1.20 10.41
N PHE A 89 7.43 -0.37 9.40
CA PHE A 89 7.10 1.03 9.58
C PHE A 89 5.67 1.16 10.09
N SER A 90 5.48 1.78 11.26
CA SER A 90 4.17 2.04 11.85
C SER A 90 3.43 3.22 11.18
N ASN A 91 3.77 3.54 9.92
CA ASN A 91 3.47 4.83 9.30
C ASN A 91 2.71 4.72 7.97
N SER A 92 1.85 3.70 7.81
CA SER A 92 0.77 3.86 6.83
C SER A 92 -0.15 4.95 7.35
N VAL A 93 -0.29 6.05 6.60
CA VAL A 93 -1.23 7.12 6.93
C VAL A 93 -2.63 6.51 6.90
N ALA A 94 -3.50 6.89 7.85
CA ALA A 94 -4.90 6.51 7.79
C ALA A 94 -5.49 6.93 6.43
N GLN A 95 -6.25 6.05 5.80
CA GLN A 95 -6.87 6.28 4.50
C GLN A 95 -8.34 6.68 4.65
N PRO A 96 -8.87 7.55 3.78
CA PRO A 96 -10.29 7.86 3.74
C PRO A 96 -11.10 6.70 3.15
N ALA A 97 -12.42 6.70 3.39
CA ALA A 97 -13.33 5.88 2.59
C ALA A 97 -13.37 6.46 1.17
N THR A 98 -13.31 5.61 0.15
CA THR A 98 -13.15 5.98 -1.25
C THR A 98 -14.04 5.14 -2.16
N LEU A 99 -14.96 5.80 -2.87
CA LEU A 99 -15.71 5.20 -3.96
C LEU A 99 -15.09 5.62 -5.29
N ILE A 100 -14.87 4.65 -6.18
CA ILE A 100 -14.29 4.88 -7.50
C ILE A 100 -15.23 4.32 -8.55
N SER A 101 -15.49 5.12 -9.58
CA SER A 101 -16.21 4.72 -10.77
C SER A 101 -15.47 5.21 -12.01
N THR A 102 -15.46 4.43 -13.10
CA THR A 102 -14.67 4.71 -14.29
C THR A 102 -15.51 4.69 -15.57
N GLY A 103 -15.10 5.45 -16.57
CA GLY A 103 -15.78 5.50 -17.87
C GLY A 103 -17.13 6.20 -17.83
N ILE A 104 -17.29 7.17 -16.92
CA ILE A 104 -18.55 7.86 -16.68
C ILE A 104 -18.71 9.05 -17.64
N ASP A 105 -19.84 9.07 -18.36
CA ASP A 105 -20.24 10.22 -19.16
C ASP A 105 -20.98 11.25 -18.28
N LEU A 106 -20.23 12.23 -17.79
CA LEU A 106 -20.72 13.31 -16.96
C LEU A 106 -21.55 14.34 -17.75
N SER A 107 -21.59 14.27 -19.09
CA SER A 107 -22.46 15.15 -19.88
C SER A 107 -23.94 14.84 -19.67
N ALA A 108 -24.26 13.67 -19.13
CA ALA A 108 -25.61 13.26 -18.75
C ALA A 108 -26.08 13.87 -17.42
N LEU A 109 -25.20 14.53 -16.66
CA LEU A 109 -25.60 15.21 -15.42
C LEU A 109 -26.57 16.36 -15.72
N PRO A 110 -27.61 16.56 -14.87
CA PRO A 110 -28.56 17.65 -15.06
C PRO A 110 -27.88 19.00 -14.82
N SER A 111 -27.85 19.87 -15.83
CA SER A 111 -27.28 21.22 -15.72
C SER A 111 -28.01 22.11 -14.71
N GLY A 112 -29.32 21.87 -14.55
CA GLY A 112 -30.17 22.48 -13.52
C GLY A 112 -29.99 21.92 -12.11
N GLY A 113 -28.99 21.05 -11.91
CA GLY A 113 -28.71 20.48 -10.60
C GLY A 113 -29.45 19.17 -10.33
N GLY A 114 -29.18 18.59 -9.17
CA GLY A 114 -29.69 17.29 -8.75
C GLY A 114 -29.33 17.00 -7.30
N GLY A 115 -29.68 15.79 -6.86
CA GLY A 115 -29.48 15.37 -5.48
C GLY A 115 -28.62 14.12 -5.37
N LEU A 116 -27.76 14.09 -4.35
CA LEU A 116 -26.99 12.91 -3.96
C LEU A 116 -27.21 12.66 -2.47
N VAL A 117 -27.81 11.52 -2.14
CA VAL A 117 -27.97 11.08 -0.75
C VAL A 117 -26.81 10.18 -0.38
N VAL A 118 -26.14 10.49 0.73
CA VAL A 118 -25.01 9.72 1.26
C VAL A 118 -25.07 9.67 2.77
N THR A 119 -24.78 8.52 3.37
CA THR A 119 -24.47 8.42 4.79
C THR A 119 -22.97 8.56 4.96
N VAL A 120 -22.54 9.64 5.61
CA VAL A 120 -21.13 9.91 5.90
C VAL A 120 -20.90 9.72 7.39
N ASN A 121 -20.01 8.82 7.77
CA ASN A 121 -19.67 8.56 9.19
C ASN A 121 -20.91 8.26 10.05
N GLY A 122 -21.85 7.49 9.49
CA GLY A 122 -23.13 7.14 10.13
C GLY A 122 -24.19 8.24 10.14
N THR A 123 -23.93 9.42 9.55
CA THR A 123 -24.90 10.52 9.45
C THR A 123 -25.42 10.65 8.03
N LEU A 124 -26.74 10.58 7.85
CA LEU A 124 -27.39 10.78 6.55
C LEU A 124 -27.27 12.25 6.11
N GLN A 125 -26.85 12.48 4.88
CA GLN A 125 -26.69 13.78 4.24
C GLN A 125 -27.36 13.76 2.87
N THR A 126 -28.04 14.85 2.52
CA THR A 126 -28.58 15.09 1.18
C THR A 126 -27.85 16.28 0.58
N LEU A 127 -27.02 16.03 -0.43
CA LEU A 127 -26.28 17.07 -1.15
C LEU A 127 -27.16 17.54 -2.30
N VAL A 128 -27.61 18.78 -2.24
CA VAL A 128 -28.44 19.40 -3.29
C VAL A 128 -27.56 20.33 -4.12
N PHE A 129 -27.27 19.93 -5.36
CA PHE A 129 -26.53 20.74 -6.31
C PHE A 129 -27.51 21.65 -7.04
N GLN A 130 -27.35 22.96 -6.93
CA GLN A 130 -28.26 23.92 -7.59
C GLN A 130 -27.96 24.10 -9.08
N SER A 131 -26.71 23.86 -9.49
CA SER A 131 -26.29 23.81 -10.89
C SER A 131 -24.96 23.08 -10.99
N ILE A 132 -24.74 22.39 -12.11
CA ILE A 132 -23.49 21.68 -12.40
C ILE A 132 -22.92 22.21 -13.71
N ASN A 133 -21.72 22.79 -13.66
CA ASN A 133 -21.08 23.37 -14.82
C ASN A 133 -20.31 22.30 -15.62
N LEU A 134 -20.90 21.86 -16.73
CA LEU A 134 -20.38 20.79 -17.59
C LEU A 134 -19.35 21.24 -18.64
N THR A 135 -18.80 22.47 -18.53
CA THR A 135 -17.89 23.03 -19.54
C THR A 135 -16.61 22.21 -19.70
N ASN A 136 -16.01 21.79 -18.59
CA ASN A 136 -14.85 20.88 -18.56
C ASN A 136 -14.80 20.14 -17.22
N ILE A 137 -13.92 19.13 -17.12
CA ILE A 137 -13.84 18.27 -15.93
C ILE A 137 -13.57 19.05 -14.64
N GLY A 138 -12.74 20.10 -14.70
CA GLY A 138 -12.42 20.95 -13.56
C GLY A 138 -13.61 21.79 -13.10
N THR A 139 -14.44 22.30 -14.01
CA THR A 139 -15.66 23.03 -13.63
C THR A 139 -16.72 22.09 -13.04
N VAL A 140 -16.84 20.87 -13.55
CA VAL A 140 -17.73 19.85 -12.96
C VAL A 140 -17.29 19.53 -11.54
N GLN A 141 -16.00 19.24 -11.35
CA GLN A 141 -15.42 18.96 -10.03
C GLN A 141 -15.67 20.11 -9.06
N ASN A 142 -15.46 21.36 -9.48
CA ASN A 142 -15.70 22.53 -8.64
C ASN A 142 -17.18 22.68 -8.27
N SER A 143 -18.12 22.43 -9.21
CA SER A 143 -19.55 22.43 -8.91
C SER A 143 -19.95 21.36 -7.88
N LEU A 144 -19.43 20.13 -8.01
CA LEU A 144 -19.72 19.06 -7.06
C LEU A 144 -19.09 19.35 -5.68
N ASN A 145 -17.84 19.82 -5.66
CA ASN A 145 -17.12 20.12 -4.42
C ASN A 145 -17.63 21.34 -3.67
N ALA A 146 -18.36 22.25 -4.33
CA ALA A 146 -18.98 23.39 -3.66
C ALA A 146 -19.99 22.94 -2.57
N VAL A 147 -20.63 21.78 -2.77
CA VAL A 147 -21.59 21.21 -1.80
C VAL A 147 -20.94 20.06 -1.01
N ALA A 148 -20.18 19.19 -1.67
CA ALA A 148 -19.62 17.99 -1.03
C ALA A 148 -18.65 18.30 0.13
N ASN A 149 -17.85 19.36 0.00
CA ASN A 149 -16.89 19.74 1.03
C ASN A 149 -17.57 20.16 2.34
N GLU A 150 -18.82 20.66 2.29
CA GLU A 150 -19.56 21.09 3.49
C GLU A 150 -19.92 19.92 4.42
N VAL A 151 -20.01 18.70 3.86
CA VAL A 151 -20.33 17.47 4.60
C VAL A 151 -19.13 16.54 4.77
N GLY A 152 -17.92 17.04 4.51
CA GLY A 152 -16.69 16.27 4.68
C GLY A 152 -16.46 15.23 3.59
N LEU A 153 -16.92 15.50 2.37
CA LEU A 153 -16.63 14.70 1.17
C LEU A 153 -15.83 15.50 0.15
N ASN A 154 -15.11 14.80 -0.73
CA ASN A 154 -14.38 15.40 -1.83
C ASN A 154 -14.50 14.56 -3.10
N PHE A 155 -14.87 15.22 -4.20
CA PHE A 155 -14.80 14.68 -5.54
C PHE A 155 -13.45 15.01 -6.18
N ASN A 156 -12.79 13.98 -6.69
CA ASN A 156 -11.66 14.09 -7.60
C ASN A 156 -12.03 13.44 -8.94
N LEU A 157 -12.05 14.23 -10.00
CA LEU A 157 -12.47 13.82 -11.33
C LEU A 157 -11.25 13.82 -12.26
N ILE A 158 -11.03 12.71 -12.96
CA ILE A 158 -9.90 12.53 -13.87
C ILE A 158 -10.43 12.23 -15.28
N GLY A 159 -9.77 12.76 -16.31
CA GLY A 159 -10.13 12.54 -17.71
C GLY A 159 -10.99 13.67 -18.28
N ASP A 160 -11.94 13.30 -19.13
CA ASP A 160 -12.82 14.23 -19.87
C ASP A 160 -14.29 14.06 -19.46
N VAL A 161 -15.11 15.06 -19.74
CA VAL A 161 -16.55 15.06 -19.37
C VAL A 161 -17.30 13.85 -19.95
N SER A 162 -16.93 13.36 -21.14
CA SER A 162 -17.59 12.21 -21.78
C SER A 162 -17.08 10.84 -21.33
N ALA A 163 -15.98 10.79 -20.56
CA ALA A 163 -15.34 9.55 -20.11
C ALA A 163 -14.45 9.83 -18.89
N ALA A 164 -15.08 10.11 -17.75
CA ALA A 164 -14.40 10.46 -16.51
C ALA A 164 -14.20 9.25 -15.60
N GLU A 165 -13.14 9.32 -14.80
CA GLU A 165 -13.03 8.59 -13.54
C GLU A 165 -13.52 9.51 -12.42
N VAL A 166 -14.51 9.04 -11.67
CA VAL A 166 -15.16 9.74 -10.56
C VAL A 166 -14.70 9.10 -9.26
N ILE A 167 -13.94 9.84 -8.47
CA ILE A 167 -13.46 9.41 -7.16
C ILE A 167 -14.17 10.27 -6.10
N LEU A 168 -14.91 9.65 -5.20
CA LEU A 168 -15.54 10.30 -4.06
C LEU A 168 -14.88 9.81 -2.77
N THR A 169 -14.28 10.71 -2.00
CA THR A 169 -13.58 10.39 -0.76
C THR A 169 -14.15 11.14 0.44
N THR A 170 -13.98 10.59 1.64
CA THR A 170 -14.14 11.34 2.88
C THR A 170 -12.93 12.22 3.15
N THR A 171 -13.13 13.37 3.78
CA THR A 171 -12.02 14.17 4.32
C THR A 171 -11.47 13.57 5.62
N GLN A 172 -12.29 12.83 6.36
CA GLN A 172 -11.84 12.03 7.49
C GLN A 172 -11.14 10.76 7.00
N THR A 173 -10.17 10.29 7.77
CA THR A 173 -9.45 9.05 7.53
C THR A 173 -9.64 8.07 8.69
N GLY A 174 -9.30 6.80 8.47
CA GLY A 174 -9.42 5.75 9.48
C GLY A 174 -10.70 4.94 9.36
N THR A 175 -10.85 3.90 10.19
CA THR A 175 -12.02 2.99 10.14
C THR A 175 -13.32 3.66 10.59
N GLY A 176 -13.24 4.86 11.18
CA GLY A 176 -14.42 5.69 11.45
C GLY A 176 -14.93 6.44 10.22
N ALA A 177 -14.09 6.58 9.18
CA ALA A 177 -14.49 7.20 7.93
C ALA A 177 -15.34 6.21 7.12
N THR A 178 -16.58 6.57 6.79
CA THR A 178 -17.49 5.69 6.02
C THR A 178 -18.31 6.50 5.03
N ILE A 179 -18.61 5.90 3.88
CA ILE A 179 -19.54 6.41 2.87
C ILE A 179 -20.51 5.30 2.53
N VAL A 180 -21.81 5.60 2.50
CA VAL A 180 -22.84 4.73 1.92
C VAL A 180 -23.73 5.57 1.02
N VAL A 181 -23.86 5.18 -0.25
CA VAL A 181 -24.71 5.86 -1.24
C VAL A 181 -26.16 5.44 -1.03
N GLY A 182 -27.05 6.43 -0.91
CA GLY A 182 -28.49 6.25 -0.84
C GLY A 182 -29.18 6.76 -2.11
N THR A 183 -30.51 6.68 -2.10
CA THR A 183 -31.36 7.18 -3.19
C THR A 183 -31.94 8.54 -2.83
N ASP A 184 -31.82 9.51 -3.72
CA ASP A 184 -32.58 10.76 -3.59
C ASP A 184 -33.99 10.58 -4.18
N THR A 185 -35.02 10.83 -3.37
CA THR A 185 -36.42 10.77 -3.80
C THR A 185 -37.07 12.14 -3.93
N GLU A 186 -36.37 13.21 -3.54
CA GLU A 186 -36.85 14.60 -3.54
C GLU A 186 -36.32 15.39 -4.74
N HIS A 187 -35.17 15.00 -5.30
CA HIS A 187 -34.53 15.60 -6.45
C HIS A 187 -34.23 14.56 -7.55
N THR A 188 -33.72 15.02 -8.69
CA THR A 188 -33.12 14.13 -9.68
C THR A 188 -31.90 13.45 -9.07
N ASP A 189 -31.99 12.16 -8.78
CA ASP A 189 -30.89 11.36 -8.25
C ASP A 189 -29.73 11.29 -9.26
N ILE A 190 -28.59 11.86 -8.88
CA ILE A 190 -27.39 11.86 -9.72
C ILE A 190 -26.43 10.73 -9.38
N ALA A 191 -26.67 9.93 -8.34
CA ALA A 191 -25.76 8.84 -7.96
C ALA A 191 -25.51 7.85 -9.13
N PRO A 192 -26.53 7.38 -9.87
CA PRO A 192 -26.31 6.50 -11.02
C PRO A 192 -25.53 7.17 -12.16
N LEU A 193 -25.70 8.49 -12.33
CA LEU A 193 -25.00 9.29 -13.35
C LEU A 193 -23.53 9.52 -13.00
N LEU A 194 -23.17 9.41 -11.71
CA LEU A 194 -21.79 9.36 -11.24
C LEU A 194 -21.23 7.91 -11.22
N GLY A 195 -22.05 6.94 -11.63
CA GLY A 195 -21.71 5.51 -11.64
C GLY A 195 -21.72 4.84 -10.27
N PHE A 196 -22.37 5.46 -9.27
CA PHE A 196 -22.58 4.85 -7.97
C PHE A 196 -23.95 4.17 -7.92
N SER A 197 -23.99 2.96 -7.36
CA SER A 197 -25.25 2.23 -7.14
C SER A 197 -25.77 2.44 -5.73
N ASN A 198 -27.08 2.35 -5.55
CA ASN A 198 -27.69 2.42 -4.23
C ASN A 198 -27.14 1.31 -3.31
N GLY A 199 -26.72 1.69 -2.11
CA GLY A 199 -26.08 0.80 -1.15
C GLY A 199 -24.59 0.57 -1.40
N MET A 200 -23.99 1.16 -2.45
CA MET A 200 -22.54 1.16 -2.61
C MET A 200 -21.90 1.86 -1.41
N SER A 201 -20.91 1.22 -0.81
CA SER A 201 -20.28 1.70 0.41
C SER A 201 -18.80 1.41 0.45
N ASP A 202 -18.06 2.25 1.16
CA ASP A 202 -16.68 1.99 1.52
C ASP A 202 -16.37 2.48 2.95
N THR A 203 -15.32 1.94 3.54
CA THR A 203 -14.83 2.29 4.88
C THR A 203 -13.34 2.59 4.80
N GLY A 204 -12.94 3.70 5.39
CA GLY A 204 -11.54 4.10 5.47
C GLY A 204 -10.71 3.09 6.27
N ILE A 205 -9.40 3.20 6.14
CA ILE A 205 -8.45 2.27 6.77
C ILE A 205 -7.71 3.05 7.85
N ASN A 206 -7.61 2.50 9.06
CA ASN A 206 -6.79 3.10 10.12
C ASN A 206 -5.35 3.25 9.66
N ALA A 207 -4.63 4.17 10.32
CA ALA A 207 -3.19 4.16 10.24
C ALA A 207 -2.73 2.75 10.62
N GLY A 208 -1.98 2.13 9.70
CA GLY A 208 -1.65 0.72 9.75
C GLY A 208 -0.15 0.51 9.86
N GLU A 209 0.20 -0.62 10.43
CA GLU A 209 1.56 -1.14 10.34
C GLU A 209 1.81 -1.57 8.89
N GLU A 210 3.00 -1.27 8.40
CA GLU A 210 3.46 -1.69 7.08
C GLU A 210 3.33 -3.21 6.95
N SER A 211 2.75 -3.66 5.82
CA SER A 211 2.65 -5.11 5.56
C SER A 211 4.03 -5.70 5.29
N ILE A 212 4.23 -6.99 5.58
CA ILE A 212 5.49 -7.70 5.26
C ILE A 212 5.82 -7.59 3.76
N LYS A 213 4.80 -7.59 2.89
CA LYS A 213 4.97 -7.42 1.45
C LYS A 213 5.58 -6.06 1.13
N ASP A 214 5.07 -5.00 1.72
CA ASP A 214 5.55 -3.63 1.47
C ASP A 214 6.96 -3.45 2.05
N ALA A 215 7.22 -3.99 3.24
CA ALA A 215 8.55 -4.02 3.84
C ALA A 215 9.56 -4.80 2.98
N LEU A 216 9.15 -5.92 2.37
CA LEU A 216 9.99 -6.68 1.45
C LEU A 216 10.31 -5.88 0.19
N ILE A 217 9.32 -5.20 -0.41
CA ILE A 217 9.54 -4.36 -1.59
C ILE A 217 10.50 -3.20 -1.26
N ARG A 218 10.32 -2.56 -0.10
CA ARG A 218 11.18 -1.48 0.41
C ARG A 218 12.63 -1.92 0.61
N THR A 219 12.85 -3.15 1.05
CA THR A 219 14.17 -3.68 1.40
C THR A 219 14.84 -4.49 0.27
N ALA A 220 14.11 -4.82 -0.80
CA ALA A 220 14.56 -5.71 -1.87
C ALA A 220 15.84 -5.29 -2.61
N THR A 221 16.16 -3.99 -2.62
CA THR A 221 17.39 -3.47 -3.25
C THR A 221 18.60 -3.43 -2.31
N GLN A 222 18.38 -3.60 -1.00
CA GLN A 222 19.40 -3.42 0.03
C GLN A 222 19.94 -4.75 0.57
N THR A 223 19.20 -5.84 0.41
CA THR A 223 19.63 -7.17 0.85
C THR A 223 19.06 -8.28 -0.03
N GLN A 224 19.82 -9.36 -0.20
CA GLN A 224 19.33 -10.60 -0.82
C GLN A 224 19.13 -11.61 0.30
N THR A 225 17.88 -11.88 0.67
CA THR A 225 17.52 -12.85 1.72
C THR A 225 16.96 -14.11 1.06
N PHE A 226 17.27 -15.28 1.64
CA PHE A 226 16.84 -16.58 1.11
C PHE A 226 15.52 -17.06 1.74
N GLY A 227 15.16 -16.48 2.89
CA GLY A 227 13.91 -16.74 3.59
C GLY A 227 13.63 -15.68 4.65
N PHE A 228 12.43 -15.69 5.23
CA PHE A 228 12.03 -14.77 6.29
C PHE A 228 11.24 -15.43 7.41
N ILE A 229 11.31 -14.80 8.58
CA ILE A 229 10.47 -15.04 9.74
C ILE A 229 9.72 -13.73 10.01
N SER A 230 8.43 -13.83 10.29
CA SER A 230 7.57 -12.72 10.69
C SER A 230 6.82 -13.07 11.97
#